data_AF-A0A6G8DEF3-F1
#
_entry.id   AF-A0A6G8DEF3-F1
#
_cell.length_a   1.000
_cell.length_b   1.000
_cell.length_c   1.000
_cell.angle_alpha   90.00
_cell.angle_beta   90.00
_cell.angle_gamma   90.00
#
_symmetry.space_group_name_H-M   'P 1'
#
loop_
_entity.id
_entity.type
_entity.pdbx_description
1 polymer ?
#
loop_
_entity_poly.entity_id
_entity_poly.type
_entity_poly.pdbx_seq_one_letter_code
_entity_poly.pdbx_strand_id
1 'polypeptide(L)'
;MLGKLFGKKKDELKENEVRIVLPEERYTLMKYKQENLPCIAAVNTGLLGFEHKDIFRWHLSVIIDLEELIDNGMPSEEERAIVDPFCDQLDEEIKAGGNALFLVRETWNKTRRLVWMVYDPEIANQHLQYIIEHHRHPRRFDYRMEQDASWEQPEWYFRATKT
;
A
#
# COMPACT_ATOMS: atom_id res chain seq x y z
N MET A 1 -29.67 9.24 48.10
CA MET A 1 -28.55 10.21 48.12
C MET A 1 -27.50 9.73 47.13
N LEU A 2 -27.20 10.58 46.13
CA LEU A 2 -26.04 10.69 45.22
C LEU A 2 -25.25 9.40 44.88
N GLY A 3 -25.10 9.01 43.61
CA GLY A 3 -24.38 9.71 42.52
C GLY A 3 -23.27 8.75 42.05
N LYS A 4 -22.91 8.55 40.79
CA LYS A 4 -22.78 9.45 39.65
C LYS A 4 -22.96 8.64 38.35
N LEU A 5 -23.60 9.26 37.37
CA LEU A 5 -23.49 8.89 35.96
C LEU A 5 -22.05 9.14 35.51
N PHE A 6 -21.38 8.12 34.97
CA PHE A 6 -20.23 8.33 34.10
C PHE A 6 -20.73 8.66 32.70
N GLY A 7 -20.98 9.94 32.45
CA GLY A 7 -21.12 10.45 31.09
C GLY A 7 -19.76 10.36 30.40
N LYS A 8 -19.63 9.48 29.40
CA LYS A 8 -18.54 9.58 28.42
C LYS A 8 -18.66 10.96 27.78
N LYS A 9 -17.70 11.85 28.02
CA LYS A 9 -17.53 13.06 27.21
C LYS A 9 -17.39 12.60 25.76
N LYS A 10 -18.32 13.02 24.90
CA LYS A 10 -18.10 13.00 23.45
C LYS A 10 -16.96 14.00 23.23
N ASP A 11 -15.80 13.54 22.80
CA ASP A 11 -14.80 14.45 22.23
C ASP A 11 -15.46 15.10 21.02
N GLU A 12 -15.76 16.38 21.13
CA GLU A 12 -16.25 17.18 20.02
C GLU A 12 -15.06 17.45 19.09
N LEU A 13 -15.20 17.03 17.82
CA LEU A 13 -14.22 17.27 16.78
C LEU A 13 -14.04 18.79 16.60
N LYS A 14 -12.81 19.24 16.43
CA LYS A 14 -12.55 20.65 16.08
C LYS A 14 -13.01 20.93 14.65
N GLU A 15 -13.19 22.21 14.32
CA GLU A 15 -13.77 22.71 13.07
C GLU A 15 -13.08 22.17 11.78
N ASN A 16 -11.84 21.69 11.87
CA ASN A 16 -11.08 21.12 10.74
C ASN A 16 -10.59 19.68 10.97
N GLU A 17 -11.15 18.96 11.95
CA GLU A 17 -10.79 17.56 12.20
C GLU A 17 -11.74 16.61 11.47
N VAL A 18 -11.18 15.74 10.63
CA VAL A 18 -11.90 14.64 10.00
C VAL A 18 -11.53 13.34 10.70
N ARG A 19 -12.53 12.56 11.11
CA ARG A 19 -12.31 11.21 11.64
C ARG A 19 -12.67 10.19 10.57
N ILE A 20 -11.67 9.41 10.16
CA ILE A 20 -11.82 8.36 9.16
C ILE A 20 -11.71 7.01 9.86
N VAL A 21 -12.59 6.08 9.50
CA VAL A 21 -12.42 4.66 9.81
C VAL A 21 -11.78 4.02 8.60
N LEU A 22 -10.55 3.52 8.75
CA LEU A 22 -9.87 2.83 7.66
C LEU A 22 -10.59 1.50 7.39
N PRO A 23 -10.83 1.14 6.12
CA PRO A 23 -11.50 -0.10 5.76
C PRO A 23 -10.61 -1.30 6.10
N GLU A 24 -11.24 -2.44 6.40
CA GLU A 24 -10.54 -3.71 6.54
C GLU A 24 -9.98 -4.16 5.18
N GLU A 25 -8.73 -4.62 5.18
CA GLU A 25 -8.05 -5.08 3.97
C GLU A 25 -8.62 -6.42 3.52
N ARG A 26 -8.99 -6.51 2.23
CA ARG A 26 -9.51 -7.73 1.62
C ARG A 26 -8.87 -7.88 0.25
N TYR A 27 -8.29 -9.04 -0.03
CA TYR A 27 -7.48 -9.22 -1.23
C TYR A 27 -8.16 -10.08 -2.29
N THR A 28 -8.12 -9.60 -3.52
CA THR A 28 -8.47 -10.38 -4.72
C THR A 28 -7.21 -10.61 -5.55
N LEU A 29 -6.97 -11.87 -5.91
CA LEU A 29 -5.86 -12.23 -6.80
C LEU A 29 -6.28 -12.01 -8.25
N MET A 30 -5.49 -11.21 -8.97
CA MET A 30 -5.63 -10.95 -10.39
C MET A 30 -4.43 -11.53 -11.13
N LYS A 31 -4.68 -12.18 -12.26
CA LYS A 31 -3.64 -12.68 -13.17
C LYS A 31 -3.90 -12.10 -14.55
N TYR A 32 -2.89 -11.48 -15.13
CA TYR A 32 -2.96 -10.92 -16.47
C TYR A 32 -1.62 -11.07 -17.19
N LYS A 33 -1.55 -10.64 -18.46
CA LYS A 33 -0.29 -10.62 -19.21
C LYS A 33 0.06 -9.19 -19.58
N GLN A 34 1.34 -8.87 -19.45
CA GLN A 34 1.93 -7.62 -19.91
C GLN A 34 3.22 -7.96 -20.65
N GLU A 35 3.35 -7.45 -21.87
CA GLU A 35 4.48 -7.75 -22.77
C GLU A 35 4.71 -9.26 -22.96
N ASN A 36 3.60 -10.02 -23.08
CA ASN A 36 3.57 -11.49 -23.16
C ASN A 36 4.06 -12.25 -21.91
N LEU A 37 4.49 -11.55 -20.86
CA LEU A 37 4.87 -12.15 -19.58
C LEU A 37 3.69 -12.16 -18.60
N PRO A 38 3.59 -13.20 -17.74
CA PRO A 38 2.58 -13.25 -16.69
C PRO A 38 2.81 -12.13 -15.66
N CYS A 39 1.72 -11.56 -15.18
CA CYS A 39 1.67 -10.66 -14.05
C CYS A 39 0.70 -11.23 -13.01
N ILE A 40 1.10 -11.19 -11.75
CA ILE A 40 0.27 -11.61 -10.62
C ILE A 40 0.15 -10.43 -9.66
N ALA A 41 -1.09 -10.00 -9.40
CA ALA A 41 -1.39 -8.90 -8.50
C ALA A 41 -2.37 -9.33 -7.39
N ALA A 42 -2.04 -9.03 -6.14
CA ALA A 42 -2.96 -9.10 -5.02
C ALA A 42 -3.48 -7.70 -4.72
N VAL A 43 -4.74 -7.44 -5.09
CA VAL A 43 -5.36 -6.11 -5.01
C VAL A 43 -6.23 -6.04 -3.75
N ASN A 44 -6.07 -4.99 -2.95
CA ASN A 44 -6.93 -4.71 -1.81
C ASN A 44 -8.30 -4.17 -2.26
N THR A 45 -9.24 -5.09 -2.49
CA THR A 45 -10.64 -4.78 -2.80
C THR A 45 -11.43 -4.27 -1.60
N GLY A 46 -10.85 -4.26 -0.40
CA GLY A 46 -11.39 -3.54 0.76
C GLY A 46 -11.55 -2.04 0.52
N LEU A 47 -10.77 -1.47 -0.41
CA LEU A 47 -10.83 -0.06 -0.79
C LEU A 47 -11.96 0.29 -1.78
N LEU A 48 -12.71 -0.69 -2.27
CA LEU A 48 -13.85 -0.45 -3.15
C LEU A 48 -14.90 0.41 -2.46
N GLY A 49 -15.21 1.57 -3.05
CA GLY A 49 -16.19 2.50 -2.50
C GLY A 49 -15.68 3.32 -1.32
N PHE A 50 -14.36 3.34 -1.06
CA PHE A 50 -13.78 4.22 -0.05
C PHE A 50 -14.10 5.69 -0.35
N GLU A 51 -14.66 6.40 0.62
CA GLU A 51 -15.24 7.74 0.42
C GLU A 51 -14.21 8.87 0.54
N HIS A 52 -13.19 8.71 1.38
CA HIS A 52 -12.22 9.76 1.73
C HIS A 52 -11.00 9.80 0.79
N LYS A 53 -11.24 9.60 -0.51
CA LYS A 53 -10.19 9.59 -1.56
C LYS A 53 -9.44 10.92 -1.63
N ASP A 54 -10.14 12.00 -1.32
CA ASP A 54 -9.63 13.36 -1.23
C ASP A 54 -8.73 13.59 0.00
N ILE A 55 -8.50 12.60 0.85
CA ILE A 55 -7.51 12.71 1.92
C ILE A 55 -6.26 11.93 1.53
N PHE A 56 -6.44 10.75 0.95
CA PHE A 56 -5.36 9.89 0.47
C PHE A 56 -5.09 10.15 -1.02
N ARG A 57 -4.54 11.34 -1.34
CA ARG A 57 -4.36 11.80 -2.74
C ARG A 57 -3.00 11.45 -3.34
N TRP A 58 -2.12 10.79 -2.61
CA TRP A 58 -0.78 10.50 -3.07
C TRP A 58 -0.63 9.03 -3.40
N HIS A 59 -0.33 8.73 -4.65
CA HIS A 59 0.00 7.40 -5.09
C HIS A 59 1.51 7.17 -4.89
N LEU A 60 1.83 6.30 -3.93
CA LEU A 60 3.19 5.81 -3.69
C LEU A 60 3.35 4.44 -4.35
N SER A 61 4.37 4.28 -5.20
CA SER A 61 4.82 2.95 -5.61
C SER A 61 6.28 2.70 -5.29
N VAL A 62 6.56 1.54 -4.70
CA VAL A 62 7.91 1.00 -4.47
C VAL A 62 8.11 -0.18 -5.42
N ILE A 63 9.20 -0.20 -6.17
CA ILE A 63 9.55 -1.27 -7.11
C ILE A 63 10.85 -1.91 -6.62
N ILE A 64 10.78 -3.18 -6.26
CA ILE A 64 11.87 -3.99 -5.74
C ILE A 64 12.39 -4.90 -6.86
N ASP A 65 13.70 -4.89 -7.07
CA ASP A 65 14.37 -5.79 -8.00
C ASP A 65 14.48 -7.20 -7.39
N LEU A 66 14.12 -8.22 -8.16
CA LEU A 66 14.23 -9.62 -7.77
C LEU A 66 15.48 -10.24 -8.40
N GLU A 67 16.24 -10.98 -7.61
CA GLU A 67 17.53 -11.57 -8.02
C GLU A 67 17.40 -13.06 -8.36
N GLU A 68 16.86 -13.87 -7.45
CA GLU A 68 16.76 -15.32 -7.65
C GLU A 68 15.42 -15.72 -8.31
N LEU A 69 15.46 -16.00 -9.61
CA LEU A 69 14.28 -16.12 -10.46
C LEU A 69 14.03 -17.55 -10.94
N ILE A 70 12.76 -17.84 -11.23
CA ILE A 70 12.29 -19.00 -11.99
C ILE A 70 11.69 -18.53 -13.34
N ASP A 71 10.99 -19.42 -14.02
CA ASP A 71 10.38 -19.15 -15.33
C ASP A 71 9.60 -17.84 -15.39
N ASN A 72 9.73 -17.15 -16.52
CA ASN A 72 9.01 -15.92 -16.85
C ASN A 72 9.24 -14.74 -15.87
N GLY A 73 10.39 -14.72 -15.18
CA GLY A 73 10.77 -13.61 -14.30
C GLY A 73 9.99 -13.57 -12.99
N MET A 74 9.42 -14.71 -12.58
CA MET A 74 8.83 -14.88 -11.25
C MET A 74 9.93 -15.21 -10.24
N PRO A 75 9.77 -14.83 -8.95
CA PRO A 75 10.74 -15.17 -7.93
C PRO A 75 10.69 -16.66 -7.58
N SER A 76 11.85 -17.21 -7.25
CA SER A 76 12.01 -18.51 -6.59
C SER A 76 11.41 -18.51 -5.17
N GLU A 77 11.41 -19.67 -4.52
CA GLU A 77 11.00 -19.75 -3.12
C GLU A 77 11.99 -19.04 -2.19
N GLU A 78 13.27 -19.17 -2.50
CA GLU A 78 14.39 -18.55 -1.82
C GLU A 78 14.32 -17.02 -1.90
N GLU A 79 14.00 -16.48 -3.09
CA GLU A 79 13.82 -15.04 -3.27
C GLU A 79 12.63 -14.51 -2.46
N ARG A 80 11.51 -15.24 -2.46
CA ARG A 80 10.34 -14.86 -1.65
C ARG A 80 10.66 -14.86 -0.16
N ALA A 81 11.45 -15.83 0.32
CA ALA A 81 11.87 -15.88 1.72
C ALA A 81 12.70 -14.66 2.15
N ILE A 82 13.34 -13.97 1.20
CA ILE A 82 14.11 -12.75 1.44
C ILE A 82 13.24 -11.49 1.29
N VAL A 83 12.45 -11.41 0.21
CA VAL A 83 11.75 -10.18 -0.17
C VAL A 83 10.41 -10.02 0.55
N ASP A 84 9.68 -11.10 0.81
CA ASP A 84 8.35 -11.02 1.41
C ASP A 84 8.36 -10.40 2.83
N PRO A 85 9.30 -10.75 3.74
CA PRO A 85 9.39 -10.08 5.04
C PRO A 85 9.65 -8.57 4.94
N PHE A 86 10.43 -8.14 3.94
CA PHE A 86 10.67 -6.72 3.70
C PHE A 86 9.43 -6.01 3.12
N CYS A 87 8.66 -6.68 2.26
CA CYS A 87 7.37 -6.16 1.80
C CYS A 87 6.39 -5.96 2.96
N ASP A 88 6.29 -6.93 3.87
CA ASP A 88 5.40 -6.87 5.03
C ASP A 88 5.82 -5.75 5.99
N GLN A 89 7.13 -5.62 6.25
CA GLN A 89 7.69 -4.52 7.04
C GLN A 89 7.36 -3.15 6.42
N LEU A 90 7.61 -2.97 5.13
CA LEU A 90 7.30 -1.71 4.44
C LEU A 90 5.81 -1.38 4.56
N ASP A 91 4.94 -2.36 4.40
CA ASP A 91 3.51 -2.15 4.50
C ASP A 91 3.09 -1.68 5.91
N GLU A 92 3.59 -2.34 6.96
CA GLU A 92 3.32 -1.93 8.34
C GLU A 92 3.84 -0.51 8.64
N GLU A 93 5.08 -0.21 8.24
CA GLU A 93 5.74 1.06 8.54
C GLU A 93 5.12 2.23 7.75
N ILE A 94 4.79 2.04 6.47
CA ILE A 94 4.17 3.08 5.64
C ILE A 94 2.72 3.37 6.08
N LYS A 95 1.99 2.35 6.56
CA LYS A 95 0.64 2.52 7.13
C LYS A 95 0.63 3.04 8.56
N ALA A 96 1.78 3.12 9.23
CA ALA A 96 1.86 3.53 10.62
C ALA A 96 1.16 4.88 10.87
N GLY A 97 0.44 4.98 11.99
CA GLY A 97 -0.36 6.17 12.29
C GLY A 97 -1.56 6.39 11.38
N GLY A 98 -1.91 5.43 10.51
CA GLY A 98 -2.98 5.56 9.53
C GLY A 98 -2.60 6.40 8.31
N ASN A 99 -1.30 6.56 8.04
CA ASN A 99 -0.81 7.43 6.97
C ASN A 99 -1.12 6.92 5.55
N ALA A 100 -1.35 5.61 5.40
CA ALA A 100 -1.49 5.01 4.08
C ALA A 100 -2.53 3.89 4.04
N LEU A 101 -3.01 3.61 2.84
CA LEU A 101 -3.89 2.51 2.49
C LEU A 101 -3.16 1.62 1.48
N PHE A 102 -2.90 0.37 1.84
CA PHE A 102 -2.28 -0.58 0.91
C PHE A 102 -3.23 -0.88 -0.25
N LEU A 103 -2.77 -0.70 -1.49
CA LEU A 103 -3.58 -0.90 -2.70
C LEU A 103 -3.29 -2.23 -3.37
N VAL A 104 -2.02 -2.51 -3.70
CA VAL A 104 -1.67 -3.69 -4.48
C VAL A 104 -0.22 -4.13 -4.25
N ARG A 105 -0.01 -5.45 -4.21
CA ARG A 105 1.29 -6.10 -4.46
C ARG A 105 1.23 -6.77 -5.82
N GLU A 106 2.16 -6.43 -6.69
CA GLU A 106 2.25 -6.94 -8.04
C GLU A 106 3.63 -7.54 -8.29
N THR A 107 3.68 -8.67 -9.00
CA THR A 107 4.92 -9.30 -9.43
C THR A 107 4.89 -9.48 -10.93
N TRP A 108 5.87 -8.87 -11.59
CA TRP A 108 6.00 -8.91 -13.05
C TRP A 108 7.46 -8.73 -13.44
N ASN A 109 7.93 -9.56 -14.37
CA ASN A 109 9.20 -9.42 -15.06
C ASN A 109 10.38 -9.01 -14.15
N LYS A 110 10.71 -9.88 -13.19
CA LYS A 110 11.85 -9.70 -12.26
C LYS A 110 11.69 -8.56 -11.26
N THR A 111 10.49 -8.00 -11.13
CA THR A 111 10.22 -6.94 -10.15
C THR A 111 9.01 -7.28 -9.29
N ARG A 112 9.02 -6.72 -8.08
CA ARG A 112 7.84 -6.65 -7.22
C ARG A 112 7.49 -5.19 -6.98
N ARG A 113 6.26 -4.80 -7.34
CA ARG A 113 5.72 -3.48 -7.08
C ARG A 113 4.76 -3.52 -5.90
N LEU A 114 4.96 -2.64 -4.94
CA LEU A 114 4.02 -2.37 -3.84
C LEU A 114 3.46 -0.97 -4.02
N VAL A 115 2.16 -0.80 -3.77
CA VAL A 115 1.47 0.47 -4.00
C VAL A 115 0.59 0.83 -2.82
N TRP A 116 0.61 2.10 -2.45
CA TRP A 116 -0.25 2.68 -1.42
C TRP A 116 -0.90 3.97 -1.93
N MET A 117 -2.09 4.26 -1.38
CA MET A 117 -2.64 5.61 -1.37
C MET A 117 -2.28 6.26 -0.03
N VAL A 118 -1.59 7.39 -0.07
CA VAL A 118 -0.93 8.04 1.06
C VAL A 118 -1.60 9.38 1.37
N TYR A 119 -1.75 9.66 2.66
CA TYR A 119 -2.24 10.91 3.21
C TYR A 119 -1.14 11.98 3.25
N ASP A 120 -0.08 11.72 4.02
CA ASP A 120 1.09 12.59 4.15
C ASP A 120 2.30 11.96 3.41
N PRO A 121 2.65 12.51 2.23
CA PRO A 121 3.73 11.96 1.41
C PRO A 121 5.11 12.26 2.01
N GLU A 122 5.27 13.33 2.78
CA GLU A 122 6.54 13.69 3.41
C GLU A 122 6.96 12.65 4.44
N ILE A 123 6.02 12.15 5.27
CA ILE A 123 6.28 11.09 6.24
C ILE A 123 6.77 9.81 5.53
N ALA A 124 6.05 9.37 4.49
CA ALA A 124 6.43 8.18 3.72
C ALA A 124 7.78 8.36 3.02
N ASN A 125 8.02 9.54 2.44
CA ASN A 125 9.27 9.86 1.76
C ASN A 125 10.47 9.86 2.72
N GLN A 126 10.34 10.51 3.88
CA GLN A 126 11.40 10.53 4.90
C GLN A 126 11.74 9.11 5.38
N HIS A 127 10.73 8.27 5.57
CA HIS A 127 10.92 6.87 5.97
C HIS A 127 11.65 6.05 4.90
N LEU A 128 11.24 6.16 3.63
CA LEU A 128 11.91 5.45 2.53
C LEU A 128 13.36 5.92 2.32
N GLN A 129 13.61 7.23 2.43
CA GLN A 129 14.97 7.77 2.39
C GLN A 129 15.83 7.21 3.54
N TYR A 130 15.27 7.15 4.74
CA TYR A 130 15.96 6.54 5.89
C TYR A 130 16.35 5.07 5.62
N ILE A 131 15.44 4.26 5.05
CA ILE A 131 15.73 2.87 4.68
C ILE A 131 16.90 2.79 3.68
N ILE A 132 16.90 3.65 2.66
CA ILE A 132 17.92 3.69 1.60
C ILE A 132 19.28 4.10 2.18
N GLU A 133 19.32 5.22 2.91
CA GLU A 133 20.55 5.79 3.48
C GLU A 133 21.24 4.85 4.48
N HIS A 134 20.46 4.01 5.17
CA HIS A 134 20.95 3.08 6.18
C HIS A 134 21.04 1.63 5.66
N HIS A 135 20.87 1.41 4.36
CA HIS A 135 20.94 0.08 3.71
C HIS A 135 20.05 -0.97 4.40
N ARG A 136 18.86 -0.57 4.85
CA ARG A 136 17.90 -1.44 5.56
C ARG A 136 16.97 -2.19 4.61
N HIS A 137 17.51 -2.65 3.49
CA HIS A 137 16.74 -3.32 2.44
C HIS A 137 17.54 -4.52 1.90
N PRO A 138 16.90 -5.69 1.70
CA PRO A 138 17.59 -6.89 1.25
C PRO A 138 17.85 -6.92 -0.27
N ARG A 139 17.17 -6.04 -1.01
CA ARG A 139 17.24 -5.90 -2.47
C ARG A 139 17.27 -4.44 -2.84
N ARG A 140 17.79 -4.14 -4.03
CA ARG A 140 17.64 -2.80 -4.60
C ARG A 140 16.17 -2.51 -4.82
N PHE A 141 15.77 -1.28 -4.53
CA PHE A 141 14.46 -0.78 -4.89
C PHE A 141 14.55 0.68 -5.28
N ASP A 142 13.57 1.12 -6.08
CA ASP A 142 13.30 2.51 -6.39
C ASP A 142 11.85 2.82 -5.98
N TYR A 143 11.54 4.10 -5.75
CA TYR A 143 10.17 4.50 -5.42
C TYR A 143 9.77 5.79 -6.13
N ARG A 144 8.46 5.96 -6.30
CA ARG A 144 7.84 7.14 -6.93
C ARG A 144 6.61 7.56 -6.13
N MET A 145 6.54 8.85 -5.82
CA MET A 145 5.40 9.49 -5.17
C MET A 145 4.77 10.46 -6.15
N GLU A 146 3.48 10.28 -6.45
CA GLU A 146 2.75 11.12 -7.40
C GLU A 146 1.39 11.51 -6.83
N GLN A 147 0.90 12.68 -7.19
CA GLN A 147 -0.45 13.04 -6.82
C GLN A 147 -1.45 12.35 -7.76
N ASP A 148 -2.41 11.64 -7.19
CA ASP A 148 -3.54 10.98 -7.86
C ASP A 148 -4.83 11.32 -7.09
N ALA A 149 -5.28 12.57 -7.22
CA ALA A 149 -6.48 13.06 -6.55
C ALA A 149 -7.77 12.42 -7.10
N SER A 150 -7.74 11.92 -8.34
CA SER A 150 -8.85 11.25 -8.99
C SER A 150 -8.91 9.74 -8.70
N TRP A 151 -7.87 9.17 -8.06
CA TRP A 151 -7.72 7.73 -7.83
C TRP A 151 -7.77 6.92 -9.14
N GLU A 152 -7.18 7.46 -10.21
CA GLU A 152 -7.17 6.81 -11.53
C GLU A 152 -6.48 5.44 -11.50
N GLN A 153 -5.36 5.31 -10.78
CA GLN A 153 -4.66 4.03 -10.66
C GLN A 153 -5.47 2.99 -9.85
N PRO A 154 -5.96 3.29 -8.62
CA PRO A 154 -6.86 2.40 -7.90
C PRO A 154 -8.07 1.94 -8.74
N GLU A 155 -8.73 2.86 -9.44
CA GLU A 155 -9.92 2.53 -10.25
C GLU A 155 -9.61 1.58 -11.40
N TRP A 156 -8.40 1.63 -11.98
CA TRP A 156 -7.97 0.64 -12.96
C TRP A 156 -7.92 -0.77 -12.37
N TYR A 157 -7.27 -0.94 -11.21
CA TYR A 157 -7.20 -2.24 -10.52
C TYR A 157 -8.60 -2.73 -10.14
N PHE A 158 -9.45 -1.86 -9.61
CA PHE A 158 -10.81 -2.21 -9.19
C PHE A 158 -11.67 -2.69 -10.35
N ARG A 159 -11.58 -2.08 -11.53
CA ARG A 159 -12.28 -2.57 -12.72
C ARG A 159 -11.76 -3.94 -13.16
N ALA A 160 -10.45 -4.14 -13.14
CA ALA A 160 -9.82 -5.39 -13.56
C ALA A 160 -10.12 -6.58 -12.61
N THR A 161 -10.43 -6.31 -11.34
CA THR A 161 -10.85 -7.36 -10.38
C THR A 161 -12.30 -7.83 -10.54
N LYS A 162 -13.13 -7.15 -11.35
CA LYS A 162 -14.55 -7.49 -11.56
C LYS A 162 -14.79 -8.44 -12.75
N THR A 163 -13.70 -8.90 -13.38
CA THR A 163 -13.69 -9.82 -14.52
C THR A 163 -13.50 -11.26 -14.06
#